data_AF-A0A6V8QW05-F1
#
_entry.id   AF-A0A6V8QW05-F1
#
_cell.length_a   1.000
_cell.length_b   1.000
_cell.length_c   1.000
_cell.angle_alpha   90.00
_cell.angle_beta   90.00
_cell.angle_gamma   90.00
#
_symmetry.space_group_name_H-M   'P 1'
#
loop_
_entity.id
_entity.type
_entity.pdbx_description
1 polymer ?
#
loop_
_entity_poly.entity_id
_entity_poly.type
_entity_poly.pdbx_seq_one_letter_code
_entity_poly.pdbx_strand_id
1 'polypeptide(L)'
;MDPYSTEGELINIHTHFYQSQYQEVIDFDTSSFSAENELPVRVLKLRARIALGQAEDVVADVKGEAVPDLEAVGALAEYTLGKTDSALKTIEKLASSAADNVTVQVVGGTVLQAAGKSEEALALLSQHQGSLDAVALIVQIHLQQNRTDLALKEVTAARRWAQDSLLVNLAEAWVGVRVGGEKYQQAFYVYEELAQGSSTFSVPSLIAQAVCEIHLGRLEEAQSALELAVQKDPKNAEGIANLLVLNSISGNNTDELVESLKQANPNHQLLLDLEEKSSLFDKAAAKYSAKA
;
A
#
# COMPACT_ATOMS: atom_id res chain seq x y z
N MET A 1 2.63 -3.12 24.03
CA MET A 1 1.65 -4.07 23.44
C MET A 1 1.00 -3.35 22.27
N ASP A 2 0.76 -4.05 21.16
CA ASP A 2 0.10 -3.49 19.98
C ASP A 2 -1.33 -3.04 20.36
N PRO A 3 -1.70 -1.75 20.19
CA PRO A 3 -3.05 -1.27 20.53
C PRO A 3 -4.13 -1.88 19.63
N TYR A 4 -3.74 -2.54 18.53
CA TYR A 4 -4.63 -3.22 17.58
C TYR A 4 -4.68 -4.73 17.80
N SER A 5 -4.44 -5.20 19.03
CA SER A 5 -4.61 -6.62 19.37
C SER A 5 -6.06 -7.08 19.11
N THR A 6 -6.25 -8.38 18.94
CA THR A 6 -7.57 -9.00 18.66
C THR A 6 -8.61 -8.75 19.76
N GLU A 7 -8.17 -8.32 20.94
CA GLU A 7 -9.03 -8.00 22.09
C GLU A 7 -9.21 -6.48 22.30
N GLY A 8 -8.56 -5.65 21.47
CA GLY A 8 -8.59 -4.19 21.58
C GLY A 8 -9.80 -3.55 20.90
N GLU A 9 -10.27 -2.43 21.45
CA GLU A 9 -11.39 -1.65 20.89
C GLU A 9 -11.13 -1.18 19.45
N LEU A 10 -9.86 -1.02 19.08
CA LEU A 10 -9.43 -0.50 17.78
C LEU A 10 -9.40 -1.54 16.65
N ILE A 11 -9.58 -2.84 16.93
CA ILE A 11 -9.37 -3.91 15.94
C ILE A 11 -10.24 -3.73 14.68
N ASN A 12 -11.50 -3.33 14.83
CA ASN A 12 -12.43 -3.22 13.70
C ASN A 12 -12.13 -2.01 12.82
N ILE A 13 -11.90 -0.83 13.41
CA ILE A 13 -11.53 0.37 12.66
C ILE A 13 -10.17 0.21 11.97
N HIS A 14 -9.23 -0.50 12.60
CA HIS A 14 -7.94 -0.86 12.02
C HIS A 14 -8.11 -1.86 10.86
N THR A 15 -8.95 -2.88 11.03
CA THR A 15 -9.28 -3.85 9.97
C THR A 15 -9.84 -3.16 8.73
N HIS A 16 -10.81 -2.25 8.88
CA HIS A 16 -11.33 -1.46 7.76
C HIS A 16 -10.23 -0.67 7.04
N PHE A 17 -9.29 -0.09 7.79
CA PHE A 17 -8.17 0.64 7.21
C PHE A 17 -7.29 -0.25 6.33
N TYR A 18 -6.90 -1.43 6.81
CA TYR A 18 -6.04 -2.35 6.06
C TYR A 18 -6.77 -3.11 4.94
N GLN A 19 -8.10 -3.15 4.97
CA GLN A 19 -8.94 -3.60 3.87
C GLN A 19 -9.20 -2.50 2.82
N SER A 20 -8.61 -1.32 2.98
CA SER A 20 -8.82 -0.14 2.11
C SER A 20 -10.26 0.37 2.10
N GLN A 21 -11.02 0.13 3.17
CA GLN A 21 -12.39 0.63 3.36
C GLN A 21 -12.35 1.98 4.08
N TYR A 22 -11.65 2.96 3.48
CA TYR A 22 -11.33 4.22 4.13
C TYR A 22 -12.55 5.05 4.53
N GLN A 23 -13.65 4.96 3.79
CA GLN A 23 -14.90 5.63 4.15
C GLN A 23 -15.50 5.04 5.44
N GLU A 24 -15.48 3.70 5.58
CA GLU A 24 -15.93 3.02 6.80
C GLU A 24 -15.06 3.40 8.01
N VAL A 25 -13.75 3.63 7.81
CA VAL A 25 -12.87 4.14 8.88
C VAL A 25 -13.32 5.51 9.36
N ILE A 26 -13.68 6.41 8.44
CA ILE A 26 -14.13 7.78 8.77
C ILE A 26 -15.46 7.74 9.51
N ASP A 27 -16.40 6.94 9.02
CA ASP A 27 -17.76 6.83 9.52
C ASP A 27 -17.89 5.93 10.75
N PHE A 28 -16.81 5.25 11.14
CA PHE A 28 -16.77 4.32 12.28
C PHE A 28 -17.23 5.01 13.58
N ASP A 29 -18.22 4.41 14.25
CA ASP A 29 -18.71 4.85 15.55
C ASP A 29 -17.73 4.46 16.66
N THR A 30 -17.16 5.47 17.32
CA THR A 30 -16.20 5.31 18.41
C THR A 30 -16.74 5.83 19.74
N SER A 31 -18.07 6.05 19.85
CA SER A 31 -18.71 6.60 21.05
C SER A 31 -18.55 5.70 22.29
N SER A 32 -18.35 4.40 22.08
CA SER A 32 -18.12 3.41 23.13
C SER A 32 -16.65 3.23 23.51
N PHE A 33 -15.72 3.88 22.79
CA PHE A 33 -14.29 3.66 22.99
C PHE A 33 -13.78 4.43 24.22
N SER A 34 -12.77 3.86 24.87
CA SER A 34 -12.04 4.46 25.97
C SER A 34 -11.29 5.72 25.52
N ALA A 35 -11.18 6.73 26.40
CA ALA A 35 -10.57 8.03 26.06
C ALA A 35 -9.11 7.93 25.58
N GLU A 36 -8.38 6.90 26.02
CA GLU A 36 -7.02 6.61 25.55
C GLU A 36 -6.93 6.25 24.05
N ASN A 37 -8.04 5.83 23.46
CA ASN A 37 -8.15 5.48 22.04
C ASN A 37 -8.54 6.65 21.14
N GLU A 38 -8.84 7.84 21.70
CA GLU A 38 -9.22 9.03 20.92
C GLU A 38 -8.13 9.43 19.91
N LEU A 39 -6.86 9.44 20.34
CA LEU A 39 -5.74 9.81 19.48
C LEU A 39 -5.48 8.76 18.38
N PRO A 40 -5.33 7.45 18.69
CA PRO A 40 -5.22 6.41 17.65
C PRO A 40 -6.36 6.44 16.63
N VAL A 41 -7.61 6.61 17.07
CA VAL A 41 -8.77 6.77 16.18
C VAL A 41 -8.58 7.98 15.26
N ARG A 42 -8.21 9.14 15.83
CA ARG A 42 -7.99 10.37 15.05
C ARG A 42 -6.91 10.15 14.00
N VAL A 43 -5.80 9.47 14.35
CA VAL A 43 -4.73 9.14 13.41
C VAL A 43 -5.24 8.26 12.26
N LEU A 44 -5.99 7.19 12.55
CA LEU A 44 -6.57 6.32 11.51
C LEU A 44 -7.53 7.08 10.60
N LYS A 45 -8.44 7.88 11.16
CA LYS A 45 -9.39 8.69 10.38
C LYS A 45 -8.68 9.70 9.49
N LEU A 46 -7.66 10.40 9.98
CA LEU A 46 -6.90 11.35 9.16
C LEU A 46 -6.10 10.63 8.05
N ARG A 47 -5.48 9.48 8.32
CA ARG A 47 -4.81 8.67 7.29
C ARG A 47 -5.79 8.17 6.22
N ALA A 48 -6.99 7.75 6.61
CA ALA A 48 -8.04 7.34 5.69
C ALA A 48 -8.50 8.52 4.80
N ARG A 49 -8.64 9.72 5.37
CA ARG A 49 -8.94 10.94 4.61
C ARG A 49 -7.85 11.30 3.60
N ILE A 50 -6.58 11.17 3.97
CA ILE A 50 -5.45 11.34 3.02
C ILE A 50 -5.59 10.34 1.87
N ALA A 51 -5.90 9.07 2.15
CA ALA A 51 -6.07 8.04 1.13
C ALA A 51 -7.25 8.31 0.18
N LEU A 52 -8.30 9.01 0.65
CA LEU A 52 -9.44 9.47 -0.15
C LEU A 52 -9.20 10.83 -0.85
N GLY A 53 -7.97 11.33 -0.86
CA GLY A 53 -7.59 12.57 -1.56
C GLY A 53 -7.92 13.86 -0.79
N GLN A 54 -8.27 13.78 0.49
CA GLN A 54 -8.60 14.94 1.34
C GLN A 54 -7.37 15.50 2.08
N ALA A 55 -6.19 15.42 1.48
CA ALA A 55 -4.93 15.80 2.13
C ALA A 55 -4.88 17.30 2.50
N GLU A 56 -5.49 18.18 1.70
CA GLU A 56 -5.54 19.63 2.00
C GLU A 56 -6.29 19.92 3.30
N ASP A 57 -7.45 19.28 3.50
CA ASP A 57 -8.24 19.44 4.73
C ASP A 57 -7.50 18.88 5.94
N VAL A 58 -6.82 17.74 5.78
CA VAL A 58 -6.02 17.15 6.86
C VAL A 58 -4.90 18.07 7.28
N VAL A 59 -4.19 18.72 6.35
CA VAL A 59 -3.17 19.74 6.67
C VAL A 59 -3.78 20.90 7.46
N ALA A 60 -4.99 21.35 7.12
CA ALA A 60 -5.67 22.40 7.86
C ALA A 60 -6.06 21.95 9.27
N ASP A 61 -6.56 20.72 9.42
CA ASP A 61 -7.06 20.16 10.68
C ASP A 61 -5.97 19.88 11.71
N VAL A 62 -4.75 19.53 11.28
CA VAL A 62 -3.61 19.30 12.20
C VAL A 62 -2.72 20.53 12.36
N LYS A 63 -3.10 21.67 11.77
CA LYS A 63 -2.28 22.89 11.80
C LYS A 63 -2.12 23.41 13.23
N GLY A 64 -0.88 23.43 13.70
CA GLY A 64 -0.54 23.93 15.04
C GLY A 64 -0.69 22.89 16.15
N GLU A 65 -1.06 21.65 15.81
CA GLU A 65 -0.93 20.52 16.72
C GLU A 65 0.56 20.30 17.05
N ALA A 66 0.84 19.94 18.31
CA ALA A 66 2.20 19.66 18.80
C ALA A 66 2.39 18.21 19.26
N VAL A 67 1.37 17.37 19.04
CA VAL A 67 1.45 15.94 19.32
C VAL A 67 2.21 15.27 18.16
N PRO A 68 3.29 14.51 18.42
CA PRO A 68 4.12 13.91 17.37
C PRO A 68 3.33 13.10 16.33
N ASP A 69 2.30 12.36 16.77
CA ASP A 69 1.40 11.60 15.92
C ASP A 69 0.73 12.47 14.84
N LEU A 70 0.22 13.63 15.24
CA LEU A 70 -0.50 14.55 14.35
C LEU A 70 0.46 15.37 13.49
N GLU A 71 1.65 15.73 14.01
CA GLU A 71 2.72 16.31 13.19
C GLU A 71 3.15 15.34 12.07
N ALA A 72 3.30 14.04 12.38
CA ALA A 72 3.65 13.02 11.40
C ALA A 72 2.56 12.84 10.33
N VAL A 73 1.29 12.80 10.73
CA VAL A 73 0.15 12.71 9.80
C VAL A 73 0.06 13.98 8.93
N GLY A 74 0.34 15.15 9.49
CA GLY A 74 0.44 16.40 8.72
C GLY A 74 1.55 16.33 7.67
N ALA A 75 2.73 15.82 8.03
CA ALA A 75 3.82 15.61 7.08
C ALA A 75 3.45 14.61 5.96
N LEU A 76 2.72 13.54 6.27
CA LEU A 76 2.20 12.63 5.25
C LEU A 76 1.23 13.32 4.29
N ALA A 77 0.32 14.14 4.81
CA ALA A 77 -0.61 14.91 3.98
C ALA A 77 0.14 15.92 3.09
N GLU A 78 1.13 16.63 3.64
CA GLU A 78 2.00 17.54 2.87
C GLU A 78 2.76 16.81 1.76
N TYR A 79 3.30 15.62 2.04
CA TYR A 79 3.98 14.79 1.06
C TYR A 79 3.05 14.42 -0.11
N THR A 80 1.83 13.98 0.18
CA THR A 80 0.82 13.65 -0.85
C THR A 80 0.44 14.85 -1.72
N LEU A 81 0.55 16.08 -1.20
CA LEU A 81 0.34 17.33 -1.95
C LEU A 81 1.60 17.80 -2.71
N GLY A 82 2.66 16.99 -2.76
CA GLY A 82 3.91 17.31 -3.45
C GLY A 82 4.84 18.26 -2.67
N LYS A 83 4.59 18.49 -1.38
CA LYS A 83 5.45 19.32 -0.51
C LYS A 83 6.55 18.48 0.15
N THR A 84 7.29 17.73 -0.66
CA THR A 84 8.24 16.71 -0.21
C THR A 84 9.29 17.23 0.78
N ASP A 85 9.92 18.37 0.51
CA ASP A 85 10.98 18.92 1.38
C ASP A 85 10.46 19.27 2.78
N SER A 86 9.25 19.84 2.87
CA SER A 86 8.60 20.20 4.14
C SER A 86 8.26 18.96 4.96
N ALA A 87 7.69 17.96 4.28
CA ALA A 87 7.33 16.70 4.89
C ALA A 87 8.56 15.97 5.44
N LEU A 88 9.63 15.84 4.63
CA LEU A 88 10.86 15.16 5.05
C LEU A 88 11.53 15.85 6.23
N LYS A 89 11.63 17.18 6.22
CA LYS A 89 12.19 17.94 7.33
C LYS A 89 11.42 17.70 8.65
N THR A 90 10.10 17.61 8.57
CA THR A 90 9.25 17.31 9.73
C THR A 90 9.49 15.89 10.22
N ILE A 91 9.51 14.90 9.32
CA ILE A 91 9.76 13.50 9.68
C ILE A 91 11.17 13.29 10.25
N GLU A 92 12.22 13.93 9.71
CA GLU A 92 13.59 13.83 10.23
C GLU A 92 13.71 14.41 11.64
N LYS A 93 13.03 15.54 11.91
CA LYS A 93 12.91 16.12 13.25
C LYS A 93 12.24 15.12 14.21
N LEU A 94 11.09 14.56 13.81
CA LEU A 94 10.34 13.62 14.65
C LEU A 94 11.09 12.31 14.87
N ALA A 95 11.77 11.78 13.87
CA ALA A 95 12.63 10.61 13.98
C ALA A 95 13.80 10.83 14.96
N SER A 96 14.17 12.08 15.23
CA SER A 96 15.19 12.43 16.23
C SER A 96 14.61 12.68 17.62
N SER A 97 13.40 13.26 17.72
CA SER A 97 12.81 13.69 18.99
C SER A 97 11.75 12.76 19.59
N ALA A 98 11.17 11.87 18.78
CA ALA A 98 10.04 11.00 19.12
C ALA A 98 10.14 9.65 18.39
N ALA A 99 11.36 9.09 18.29
CA ALA A 99 11.65 7.88 17.51
C ALA A 99 10.95 6.61 18.03
N ASP A 100 10.55 6.60 19.30
CA ASP A 100 9.83 5.52 19.97
C ASP A 100 8.30 5.60 19.78
N ASN A 101 7.78 6.69 19.22
CA ASN A 101 6.38 6.84 18.88
C ASN A 101 6.03 6.00 17.65
N VAL A 102 5.12 5.04 17.81
CA VAL A 102 4.75 4.09 16.74
C VAL A 102 4.13 4.78 15.52
N THR A 103 3.33 5.84 15.71
CA THR A 103 2.78 6.62 14.60
C THR A 103 3.89 7.31 13.83
N VAL A 104 4.87 7.90 14.51
CA VAL A 104 6.06 8.49 13.88
C VAL A 104 6.84 7.43 13.11
N GLN A 105 7.00 6.23 13.67
CA GLN A 105 7.69 5.13 12.99
C GLN A 105 6.99 4.72 11.70
N VAL A 106 5.68 4.46 11.75
CA VAL A 106 4.89 3.97 10.61
C VAL A 106 4.70 5.06 9.57
N VAL A 107 4.26 6.25 9.98
CA VAL A 107 3.97 7.36 9.07
C VAL A 107 5.27 7.97 8.53
N GLY A 108 6.27 8.15 9.39
CA GLY A 108 7.59 8.61 8.97
C GLY A 108 8.28 7.61 8.04
N GLY A 109 8.23 6.31 8.36
CA GLY A 109 8.73 5.26 7.47
C GLY A 109 8.03 5.26 6.11
N THR A 110 6.72 5.53 6.08
CA THR A 110 5.93 5.66 4.83
C THR A 110 6.44 6.82 3.97
N VAL A 111 6.60 8.00 4.56
CA VAL A 111 7.08 9.21 3.86
C VAL A 111 8.52 9.03 3.38
N LEU A 112 9.41 8.49 4.23
CA LEU A 112 10.80 8.22 3.89
C LEU A 112 10.90 7.23 2.74
N GLN A 113 10.15 6.12 2.78
CA GLN A 113 10.14 5.15 1.71
C GLN A 113 9.62 5.75 0.39
N ALA A 114 8.52 6.49 0.45
CA ALA A 114 7.96 7.13 -0.74
C ALA A 114 8.92 8.15 -1.36
N ALA A 115 9.73 8.83 -0.55
CA ALA A 115 10.79 9.73 -0.99
C ALA A 115 12.08 9.03 -1.46
N GLY A 116 12.10 7.69 -1.51
CA GLY A 116 13.26 6.90 -1.93
C GLY A 116 14.36 6.72 -0.87
N LYS A 117 14.10 7.10 0.39
CA LYS A 117 15.02 6.96 1.53
C LYS A 117 14.82 5.64 2.28
N SER A 118 14.90 4.52 1.56
CA SER A 118 14.56 3.18 2.11
C SER A 118 15.37 2.79 3.35
N GLU A 119 16.67 3.11 3.39
CA GLU A 119 17.53 2.76 4.53
C GLU A 119 17.15 3.56 5.79
N GLU A 120 16.82 4.85 5.64
CA GLU A 120 16.33 5.69 6.76
C GLU A 120 14.96 5.20 7.25
N ALA A 121 14.08 4.80 6.31
CA ALA A 121 12.77 4.23 6.64
C ALA A 121 12.90 2.93 7.45
N LEU A 122 13.75 1.99 7.00
CA LEU A 122 13.99 0.73 7.70
C LEU A 122 14.63 0.96 9.08
N ALA A 123 15.58 1.89 9.19
CA ALA A 123 16.19 2.25 10.46
C ALA A 123 15.16 2.79 11.47
N LEU A 124 14.23 3.64 11.03
CA LEU A 124 13.15 4.15 11.87
C LEU A 124 12.15 3.04 12.25
N LEU A 125 11.69 2.26 11.27
CA LEU A 125 10.69 1.20 11.49
C LEU A 125 11.21 0.08 12.40
N SER A 126 12.51 -0.26 12.32
CA SER A 126 13.12 -1.32 13.14
C SER A 126 13.09 -1.06 14.65
N GLN A 127 12.78 0.18 15.06
CA GLN A 127 12.64 0.57 16.47
C GLN A 127 11.27 0.20 17.08
N HIS A 128 10.36 -0.34 16.26
CA HIS A 128 9.04 -0.75 16.73
C HIS A 128 9.11 -1.79 17.86
N GLN A 129 8.18 -1.69 18.81
CA GLN A 129 8.06 -2.64 19.92
C GLN A 129 6.83 -3.55 19.74
N GLY A 130 6.87 -4.34 18.66
CA GLY A 130 5.80 -5.30 18.35
C GLY A 130 4.61 -4.70 17.59
N SER A 131 4.78 -3.56 16.92
CA SER A 131 3.77 -3.04 15.98
C SER A 131 3.73 -3.87 14.71
N LEU A 132 2.56 -4.42 14.37
CA LEU A 132 2.33 -5.12 13.10
C LEU A 132 2.33 -4.18 11.90
N ASP A 133 1.89 -2.93 12.07
CA ASP A 133 1.91 -1.90 11.03
C ASP A 133 3.34 -1.66 10.53
N ALA A 134 4.29 -1.53 11.47
CA ALA A 134 5.70 -1.35 11.15
C ALA A 134 6.29 -2.58 10.45
N VAL A 135 5.96 -3.79 10.92
CA VAL A 135 6.40 -5.04 10.30
C VAL A 135 5.88 -5.16 8.86
N ALA A 136 4.60 -4.89 8.64
CA ALA A 136 4.00 -4.94 7.32
C ALA A 136 4.70 -3.97 6.35
N LEU A 137 5.03 -2.76 6.81
CA LEU A 137 5.76 -1.79 5.99
C LEU A 137 7.21 -2.22 5.71
N ILE A 138 7.91 -2.80 6.70
CA ILE A 138 9.26 -3.37 6.49
C ILE A 138 9.21 -4.47 5.41
N VAL A 139 8.21 -5.37 5.47
CA VAL A 139 7.99 -6.41 4.46
C VAL A 139 7.80 -5.79 3.07
N GLN A 140 6.96 -4.77 2.93
CA GLN A 140 6.75 -4.07 1.66
C GLN A 140 8.05 -3.44 1.13
N ILE A 141 8.81 -2.75 1.97
CA ILE A 141 10.09 -2.14 1.58
C ILE A 141 11.07 -3.20 1.08
N HIS A 142 11.22 -4.32 1.79
CA HIS A 142 12.08 -5.42 1.36
C HIS A 142 11.64 -6.03 0.03
N LEU A 143 10.33 -6.19 -0.20
CA LEU A 143 9.81 -6.66 -1.48
C LEU A 143 10.13 -5.68 -2.62
N GLN A 144 9.96 -4.38 -2.40
CA GLN A 144 10.32 -3.33 -3.37
C GLN A 144 11.83 -3.28 -3.67
N GLN A 145 12.67 -3.59 -2.68
CA GLN A 145 14.12 -3.75 -2.86
C GLN A 145 14.52 -5.08 -3.51
N ASN A 146 13.55 -5.92 -3.92
CA ASN A 146 13.76 -7.27 -4.43
C ASN A 146 14.46 -8.21 -3.42
N ARG A 147 14.40 -7.91 -2.12
CA ARG A 147 14.93 -8.72 -1.00
C ARG A 147 13.85 -9.62 -0.42
N THR A 148 13.36 -10.55 -1.25
CA THR A 148 12.33 -11.53 -0.87
C THR A 148 12.77 -12.39 0.32
N ASP A 149 14.07 -12.63 0.48
CA ASP A 149 14.67 -13.35 1.61
C ASP A 149 14.40 -12.65 2.96
N LEU A 150 14.58 -11.33 3.01
CA LEU A 150 14.34 -10.53 4.20
C LEU A 150 12.84 -10.40 4.48
N ALA A 151 12.04 -10.14 3.45
CA ALA A 151 10.58 -10.07 3.57
C ALA A 151 9.98 -11.37 4.14
N LEU A 152 10.44 -12.53 3.66
CA LEU A 152 10.01 -13.83 4.17
C LEU A 152 10.41 -14.05 5.63
N LYS A 153 11.63 -13.62 6.01
CA LYS A 153 12.11 -13.72 7.39
C LYS A 153 11.24 -12.89 8.34
N GLU A 154 10.92 -11.65 7.98
CA GLU A 154 10.11 -10.75 8.80
C GLU A 154 8.69 -11.29 9.00
N VAL A 155 8.01 -11.69 7.91
CA VAL A 155 6.64 -12.19 8.03
C VAL A 155 6.57 -13.53 8.79
N THR A 156 7.57 -14.40 8.63
CA THR A 156 7.66 -15.66 9.39
C THR A 156 7.88 -15.40 10.88
N ALA A 157 8.64 -14.36 11.23
CA ALA A 157 8.82 -13.95 12.63
C ALA A 157 7.51 -13.40 13.22
N ALA A 158 6.80 -12.56 12.46
CA ALA A 158 5.50 -11.99 12.84
C ALA A 158 4.44 -13.07 13.12
N ARG A 159 4.33 -14.06 12.22
CA ARG A 159 3.36 -15.15 12.32
C ARG A 159 3.45 -15.94 13.62
N ARG A 160 4.63 -16.01 14.27
CA ARG A 160 4.81 -16.75 15.53
C ARG A 160 4.03 -16.16 16.70
N TRP A 161 3.77 -14.85 16.69
CA TRP A 161 3.12 -14.14 17.79
C TRP A 161 1.81 -13.46 17.40
N ALA A 162 1.51 -13.33 16.10
CA ALA A 162 0.26 -12.76 15.58
C ALA A 162 -0.40 -13.71 14.56
N GLN A 163 -0.84 -14.89 15.01
CA GLN A 163 -1.33 -15.96 14.14
C GLN A 163 -2.62 -15.57 13.39
N ASP A 164 -3.55 -14.91 14.06
CA ASP A 164 -4.88 -14.56 13.52
C ASP A 164 -4.96 -13.14 12.95
N SER A 165 -3.82 -12.46 12.78
CA SER A 165 -3.81 -11.07 12.28
C SER A 165 -4.03 -11.01 10.77
N LEU A 166 -4.99 -10.17 10.36
CA LEU A 166 -5.19 -9.81 8.96
C LEU A 166 -3.91 -9.23 8.32
N LEU A 167 -3.17 -8.37 9.03
CA LEU A 167 -1.94 -7.77 8.49
C LEU A 167 -0.87 -8.82 8.19
N VAL A 168 -0.77 -9.85 9.04
CA VAL A 168 0.15 -10.97 8.78
C VAL A 168 -0.32 -11.77 7.57
N ASN A 169 -1.63 -12.02 7.42
CA ASN A 169 -2.19 -12.68 6.25
C ASN A 169 -1.92 -11.90 4.95
N LEU A 170 -2.09 -10.57 4.98
CA LEU A 170 -1.78 -9.69 3.85
C LEU A 170 -0.27 -9.68 3.53
N ALA A 171 0.59 -9.58 4.54
CA ALA A 171 2.03 -9.62 4.36
C ALA A 171 2.50 -10.96 3.78
N GLU A 172 1.93 -12.08 4.23
CA GLU A 172 2.22 -13.39 3.65
C GLU A 172 1.72 -13.51 2.22
N ALA A 173 0.56 -12.92 1.89
CA ALA A 173 0.06 -12.87 0.53
C ALA A 173 1.00 -12.07 -0.40
N TRP A 174 1.51 -10.90 0.03
CA TRP A 174 2.50 -10.13 -0.75
C TRP A 174 3.78 -10.93 -1.01
N VAL A 175 4.34 -11.55 0.03
CA VAL A 175 5.51 -12.42 -0.10
C VAL A 175 5.19 -13.62 -0.99
N GLY A 176 4.00 -14.21 -0.85
CA GLY A 176 3.54 -15.36 -1.61
C GLY A 176 3.45 -15.09 -3.10
N VAL A 177 2.86 -13.97 -3.51
CA VAL A 177 2.82 -13.52 -4.91
C VAL A 177 4.24 -13.32 -5.44
N ARG A 178 5.17 -12.79 -4.63
CA ARG A 178 6.56 -12.61 -5.04
C ARG A 178 7.35 -13.93 -5.20
N VAL A 179 7.07 -14.92 -4.35
CA VAL A 179 7.73 -16.24 -4.37
C VAL A 179 7.19 -17.11 -5.51
N GLY A 180 5.87 -17.07 -5.75
CA GLY A 180 5.19 -17.81 -6.80
C GLY A 180 5.07 -19.33 -6.57
N GLY A 181 4.70 -20.05 -7.64
CA GLY A 181 4.39 -21.48 -7.59
C GLY A 181 3.11 -21.73 -6.78
N GLU A 182 3.15 -22.71 -5.87
CA GLU A 182 2.02 -23.02 -4.98
C GLU A 182 1.60 -21.85 -4.08
N LYS A 183 2.48 -20.85 -3.90
CA LYS A 183 2.19 -19.66 -3.10
C LYS A 183 1.17 -18.72 -3.75
N TYR A 184 1.00 -18.77 -5.07
CA TYR A 184 -0.05 -17.99 -5.74
C TYR A 184 -1.45 -18.40 -5.25
N GLN A 185 -1.69 -19.70 -5.09
CA GLN A 185 -2.98 -20.21 -4.62
C GLN A 185 -3.23 -19.84 -3.14
N GLN A 186 -2.18 -19.79 -2.32
CA GLN A 186 -2.29 -19.36 -0.92
C GLN A 186 -2.64 -17.88 -0.82
N ALA A 187 -1.95 -17.02 -1.59
CA ALA A 187 -2.26 -15.60 -1.66
C ALA A 187 -3.65 -15.33 -2.25
N PHE A 188 -4.07 -16.11 -3.24
CA PHE A 188 -5.40 -16.04 -3.82
C PHE A 188 -6.49 -16.18 -2.76
N TYR A 189 -6.44 -17.21 -1.91
CA TYR A 189 -7.49 -17.42 -0.90
C TYR A 189 -7.62 -16.26 0.09
N VAL A 190 -6.50 -15.61 0.45
CA VAL A 190 -6.52 -14.41 1.30
C VAL A 190 -7.29 -13.28 0.61
N TYR A 191 -6.99 -13.00 -0.66
CA TYR A 191 -7.69 -11.92 -1.38
C TYR A 191 -9.12 -12.28 -1.77
N GLU A 192 -9.40 -13.54 -2.07
CA GLU A 192 -10.75 -14.02 -2.37
C GLU A 192 -11.68 -13.80 -1.18
N GLU A 193 -11.24 -14.16 0.03
CA GLU A 193 -12.00 -13.92 1.26
C GLU A 193 -12.32 -12.42 1.45
N LEU A 194 -11.34 -11.54 1.17
CA LEU A 194 -11.52 -10.10 1.26
C LEU A 194 -12.42 -9.54 0.15
N ALA A 195 -12.33 -10.06 -1.07
CA ALA A 195 -13.06 -9.56 -2.23
C ALA A 195 -14.50 -10.10 -2.33
N GLN A 196 -14.81 -11.23 -1.70
CA GLN A 196 -16.17 -11.80 -1.73
C GLN A 196 -17.02 -11.43 -0.50
N GLY A 197 -16.39 -11.02 0.61
CA GLY A 197 -17.12 -10.65 1.82
C GLY A 197 -17.87 -9.33 1.67
N SER A 198 -19.18 -9.33 1.96
CA SER A 198 -20.02 -8.14 1.83
C SER A 198 -19.57 -6.98 2.73
N SER A 199 -18.94 -7.28 3.87
CA SER A 199 -18.41 -6.30 4.81
C SER A 199 -16.91 -6.04 4.66
N THR A 200 -16.20 -6.78 3.82
CA THR A 200 -14.73 -6.71 3.66
C THR A 200 -14.29 -6.28 2.26
N PHE A 201 -15.23 -6.25 1.31
CA PHE A 201 -15.00 -5.86 -0.08
C PHE A 201 -14.36 -4.46 -0.20
N SER A 202 -13.37 -4.36 -1.09
CA SER A 202 -12.86 -3.11 -1.61
C SER A 202 -12.35 -3.30 -3.04
N VAL A 203 -12.25 -2.21 -3.81
CA VAL A 203 -11.68 -2.28 -5.17
C VAL A 203 -10.23 -2.82 -5.15
N PRO A 204 -9.35 -2.41 -4.21
CA PRO A 204 -8.01 -2.98 -4.08
C PRO A 204 -7.99 -4.49 -3.81
N SER A 205 -8.89 -5.04 -2.97
CA SER A 205 -8.91 -6.49 -2.71
C SER A 205 -9.32 -7.28 -3.95
N LEU A 206 -10.28 -6.76 -4.74
CA LEU A 206 -10.68 -7.34 -6.02
C LEU A 206 -9.54 -7.32 -7.06
N ILE A 207 -8.79 -6.22 -7.14
CA ILE A 207 -7.60 -6.13 -8.03
C ILE A 207 -6.54 -7.14 -7.58
N ALA A 208 -6.26 -7.25 -6.28
CA ALA A 208 -5.29 -8.19 -5.75
C ALA A 208 -5.68 -9.66 -6.00
N GLN A 209 -6.97 -9.99 -5.88
CA GLN A 209 -7.51 -11.29 -6.28
C GLN A 209 -7.24 -11.55 -7.76
N ALA A 210 -7.54 -10.58 -8.64
CA ALA A 210 -7.32 -10.72 -10.07
C ALA A 210 -5.84 -10.93 -10.43
N VAL A 211 -4.92 -10.23 -9.76
CA VAL A 211 -3.47 -10.43 -9.93
C VAL A 211 -3.07 -11.87 -9.62
N CYS A 212 -3.60 -12.45 -8.53
CA CYS A 212 -3.39 -13.87 -8.23
C CYS A 212 -3.96 -14.79 -9.33
N GLU A 213 -5.15 -14.49 -9.86
CA GLU A 213 -5.75 -15.26 -10.96
C GLU A 213 -4.92 -15.22 -12.24
N ILE A 214 -4.33 -14.06 -12.59
CA ILE A 214 -3.38 -13.93 -13.70
C ILE A 214 -2.19 -14.88 -13.50
N HIS A 215 -1.61 -14.88 -12.29
CA HIS A 215 -0.48 -15.76 -11.97
C HIS A 215 -0.85 -17.26 -11.97
N LEU A 216 -2.11 -17.59 -11.69
CA LEU A 216 -2.66 -18.95 -11.76
C LEU A 216 -3.08 -19.36 -13.18
N GLY A 217 -3.00 -18.45 -14.16
CA GLY A 217 -3.42 -18.69 -15.55
C GLY A 217 -4.93 -18.67 -15.77
N ARG A 218 -5.70 -18.17 -14.79
CA ARG A 218 -7.16 -18.05 -14.82
C ARG A 218 -7.57 -16.68 -15.38
N LEU A 219 -7.31 -16.52 -16.68
CA LEU A 219 -7.38 -15.21 -17.33
C LEU A 219 -8.82 -14.69 -17.48
N GLU A 220 -9.81 -15.57 -17.62
CA GLU A 220 -11.23 -15.19 -17.77
C GLU A 220 -11.80 -14.63 -16.45
N GLU A 221 -11.44 -15.27 -15.33
CA GLU A 221 -11.79 -14.83 -13.98
C GLU A 221 -11.09 -13.51 -13.64
N ALA A 222 -9.80 -13.39 -13.97
CA ALA A 222 -9.05 -12.14 -13.82
C ALA A 222 -9.67 -10.99 -14.62
N GLN A 223 -10.10 -11.26 -15.87
CA GLN A 223 -10.74 -10.25 -16.71
C GLN A 223 -12.01 -9.72 -16.08
N SER A 224 -12.89 -10.64 -15.66
CA SER A 224 -14.17 -10.28 -15.03
C SER A 224 -13.97 -9.43 -13.77
N ALA A 225 -12.99 -9.79 -12.94
CA ALA A 225 -12.66 -9.07 -11.72
C ALA A 225 -12.09 -7.66 -12.01
N LEU A 226 -11.17 -7.52 -12.98
CA LEU A 226 -10.56 -6.23 -13.32
C LEU A 226 -11.54 -5.29 -14.02
N GLU A 227 -12.40 -5.80 -14.90
CA GLU A 227 -13.47 -5.00 -15.52
C GLU A 227 -14.45 -4.47 -14.47
N LEU A 228 -14.83 -5.30 -13.50
CA LEU A 228 -15.65 -4.85 -12.37
C LEU A 228 -14.93 -3.81 -11.50
N ALA A 229 -13.63 -3.99 -11.22
CA ALA A 229 -12.83 -3.04 -10.47
C ALA A 229 -12.78 -1.67 -11.15
N VAL A 230 -12.48 -1.63 -12.46
CA VAL A 230 -12.46 -0.39 -13.26
C VAL A 230 -13.86 0.21 -13.40
N GLN A 231 -14.92 -0.61 -13.47
CA GLN A 231 -16.30 -0.10 -13.46
C GLN A 231 -16.64 0.62 -12.15
N LYS A 232 -16.17 0.08 -11.00
CA LYS A 232 -16.43 0.64 -9.67
C LYS A 232 -15.60 1.88 -9.38
N ASP A 233 -14.36 1.91 -9.84
CA ASP A 233 -13.45 3.06 -9.71
C ASP A 233 -12.72 3.31 -11.05
N PRO A 234 -13.33 4.08 -11.98
CA PRO A 234 -12.78 4.30 -13.32
C PRO A 234 -11.45 5.06 -13.36
N LYS A 235 -11.02 5.65 -12.24
CA LYS A 235 -9.75 6.38 -12.13
C LYS A 235 -8.69 5.57 -11.38
N ASN A 236 -8.99 4.31 -11.03
CA ASN A 236 -8.05 3.46 -10.33
C ASN A 236 -6.87 3.06 -11.23
N ALA A 237 -5.71 3.69 -11.04
CA ALA A 237 -4.54 3.43 -11.86
C ALA A 237 -4.09 1.95 -11.80
N GLU A 238 -4.16 1.32 -10.63
CA GLU A 238 -3.77 -0.09 -10.44
C GLU A 238 -4.72 -1.05 -11.19
N GLY A 239 -6.03 -0.79 -11.16
CA GLY A 239 -7.02 -1.56 -11.91
C GLY A 239 -6.79 -1.45 -13.43
N ILE A 240 -6.56 -0.24 -13.92
CA ILE A 240 -6.27 0.01 -15.34
C ILE A 240 -4.95 -0.66 -15.76
N ALA A 241 -3.90 -0.54 -14.95
CA ALA A 241 -2.60 -1.12 -15.22
C ALA A 241 -2.65 -2.66 -15.29
N ASN A 242 -3.36 -3.30 -14.36
CA ASN A 242 -3.51 -4.76 -14.38
C ASN A 242 -4.39 -5.24 -15.55
N LEU A 243 -5.43 -4.48 -15.93
CA LEU A 243 -6.22 -4.78 -17.12
C LEU A 243 -5.40 -4.63 -18.41
N LEU A 244 -4.50 -3.65 -18.46
CA LEU A 244 -3.54 -3.48 -19.55
C LEU A 244 -2.62 -4.70 -19.68
N VAL A 245 -2.05 -5.16 -18.57
CA VAL A 245 -1.20 -6.37 -18.54
C VAL A 245 -1.97 -7.59 -19.02
N LEU A 246 -3.19 -7.79 -18.51
CA LEU A 246 -4.04 -8.90 -18.92
C LEU A 246 -4.34 -8.88 -20.43
N ASN A 247 -4.74 -7.72 -20.96
CA ASN A 247 -5.00 -7.58 -22.40
C ASN A 247 -3.74 -7.82 -23.25
N SER A 248 -2.57 -7.40 -22.77
CA SER A 248 -1.31 -7.69 -23.44
C SER A 248 -1.00 -9.19 -23.46
N ILE A 249 -1.26 -9.92 -22.37
CA ILE A 249 -1.07 -11.38 -22.29
C ILE A 249 -2.03 -12.11 -23.25
N SER A 250 -3.28 -11.63 -23.33
CA SER A 250 -4.32 -12.19 -24.19
C SER A 250 -4.18 -11.82 -25.67
N GLY A 251 -3.25 -10.92 -26.03
CA GLY A 251 -3.05 -10.45 -27.41
C GLY A 251 -4.11 -9.45 -27.89
N ASN A 252 -4.81 -8.80 -26.97
CA ASN A 252 -5.80 -7.75 -27.25
C ASN A 252 -5.11 -6.39 -27.46
N ASN A 253 -5.83 -5.43 -28.04
CA ASN A 253 -5.36 -4.04 -28.14
C ASN A 253 -5.28 -3.39 -26.74
N THR A 254 -4.21 -2.65 -26.49
CA THR A 254 -3.93 -1.99 -25.20
C THR A 254 -3.83 -0.47 -25.30
N ASP A 255 -3.99 0.13 -26.49
CA ASP A 255 -3.75 1.56 -26.74
C ASP A 255 -4.67 2.44 -25.87
N GLU A 256 -5.96 2.11 -25.81
CA GLU A 256 -6.92 2.85 -24.98
C GLU A 256 -6.61 2.75 -23.47
N LEU A 257 -6.10 1.60 -23.02
CA LEU A 257 -5.71 1.38 -21.62
C LEU A 257 -4.42 2.13 -21.27
N VAL A 258 -3.46 2.21 -22.20
CA VAL A 258 -2.26 3.03 -22.04
C VAL A 258 -2.65 4.49 -21.84
N GLU A 259 -3.53 5.03 -22.68
CA GLU A 259 -3.99 6.42 -22.55
C GLU A 259 -4.82 6.65 -21.28
N SER A 260 -5.67 5.70 -20.91
CA SER A 260 -6.42 5.75 -19.65
C SER A 260 -5.48 5.75 -18.44
N LEU A 261 -4.41 4.93 -18.46
CA LEU A 261 -3.42 4.88 -17.39
C LEU A 261 -2.64 6.20 -17.28
N LYS A 262 -2.24 6.80 -18.41
CA LYS A 262 -1.58 8.12 -18.42
C LYS A 262 -2.47 9.21 -17.83
N GLN A 263 -3.78 9.16 -18.08
CA GLN A 263 -4.74 10.12 -17.51
C GLN A 263 -4.95 9.90 -16.00
N ALA A 264 -4.98 8.65 -15.55
CA ALA A 264 -5.16 8.30 -14.14
C ALA A 264 -3.90 8.58 -13.30
N ASN A 265 -2.73 8.16 -13.79
CA ASN A 265 -1.44 8.39 -13.16
C ASN A 265 -0.31 8.39 -14.23
N PRO A 266 0.15 9.58 -14.68
CA PRO A 266 1.21 9.66 -15.70
C PRO A 266 2.58 9.15 -15.22
N ASN A 267 2.79 9.05 -13.90
CA ASN A 267 4.02 8.56 -13.28
C ASN A 267 3.89 7.12 -12.78
N HIS A 268 2.89 6.36 -13.25
CA HIS A 268 2.71 4.98 -12.85
C HIS A 268 3.93 4.13 -13.26
N GLN A 269 4.43 3.28 -12.35
CA GLN A 269 5.67 2.52 -12.57
C GLN A 269 5.68 1.72 -13.87
N LEU A 270 4.55 1.09 -14.23
CA LEU A 270 4.40 0.37 -15.49
C LEU A 270 4.69 1.24 -16.73
N LEU A 271 4.24 2.50 -16.74
CA LEU A 271 4.49 3.41 -17.87
C LEU A 271 5.97 3.77 -17.96
N LEU A 272 6.58 4.08 -16.81
CA LEU A 272 8.01 4.40 -16.71
C LEU A 272 8.89 3.22 -17.16
N ASP A 273 8.55 2.00 -16.72
CA ASP A 273 9.26 0.79 -17.10
C ASP A 273 9.13 0.51 -18.60
N LEU A 274 7.94 0.66 -19.19
CA LEU A 274 7.72 0.47 -20.61
C LEU A 274 8.52 1.47 -21.45
N GLU A 275 8.55 2.74 -21.06
CA GLU A 275 9.35 3.78 -21.72
C GLU A 275 10.85 3.48 -21.61
N GLU A 276 11.32 3.11 -20.42
CA GLU A 276 12.73 2.73 -20.22
C GLU A 276 13.11 1.53 -21.09
N LYS A 277 12.28 0.48 -21.12
CA LYS A 277 12.56 -0.71 -21.94
C LYS A 277 12.51 -0.42 -23.44
N SER A 278 11.61 0.46 -23.89
CA SER A 278 11.58 0.92 -25.29
C SER A 278 12.88 1.65 -25.66
N SER A 279 13.34 2.58 -24.84
CA SER A 279 14.62 3.28 -25.04
C SER A 279 15.82 2.32 -25.04
N LEU A 280 15.85 1.35 -24.13
CA LEU A 280 16.90 0.34 -24.08
C LEU A 280 16.89 -0.56 -25.32
N PHE A 281 15.71 -0.91 -25.85
CA PHE A 281 15.58 -1.66 -27.09
C PHE A 281 16.14 -0.88 -28.28
N ASP A 282 15.76 0.38 -28.46
CA ASP A 282 16.25 1.22 -29.57
C ASP A 282 17.77 1.38 -29.51
N LYS A 283 18.31 1.60 -28.31
CA LYS A 283 19.77 1.66 -28.08
C LYS A 283 20.47 0.35 -28.42
N ALA A 284 19.84 -0.79 -28.16
CA ALA A 284 20.38 -2.09 -28.53
C ALA A 284 20.30 -2.32 -30.05
N ALA A 285 19.15 -2.03 -30.67
CA ALA A 285 18.91 -2.18 -32.11
C ALA A 285 19.85 -1.30 -32.95
N ALA A 286 20.16 -0.10 -32.48
CA ALA A 286 21.13 0.80 -33.11
C ALA A 286 22.53 0.17 -33.28
N LYS A 287 22.93 -0.77 -32.41
CA LYS A 287 24.21 -1.49 -32.53
C LYS A 287 24.24 -2.49 -33.69
N TYR A 288 23.06 -2.93 -34.14
CA TYR A 288 22.88 -3.95 -35.18
C TYR A 288 22.31 -3.35 -36.48
N SER A 289 22.10 -2.04 -36.51
CA SER A 289 21.72 -1.34 -37.73
C SER A 289 22.87 -1.44 -38.74
N ALA A 290 22.57 -1.83 -39.98
CA ALA A 290 23.57 -1.86 -41.04
C ALA A 290 24.20 -0.46 -41.16
N LYS A 291 25.54 -0.39 -41.12
CA LYS A 291 26.24 0.85 -41.47
C LYS A 291 25.86 1.18 -42.92
N ALA A 292 25.27 2.35 -43.12
CA ALA A 292 25.06 2.92 -44.45
C ALA A 292 26.39 3.09 -45.19
#